data_AF-A0A5D0CUG8-F1
#
_entry.id   AF-A0A5D0CUG8-F1
#
_cell.length_a   1.000
_cell.length_b   1.000
_cell.length_c   1.000
_cell.angle_alpha   90.00
_cell.angle_beta   90.00
_cell.angle_gamma   90.00
#
_symmetry.space_group_name_H-M   'P 1'
#
loop_
_entity.id
_entity.type
_entity.pdbx_description
1 polymer ?
#
loop_
_entity_poly.entity_id
_entity_poly.type
_entity_poly.pdbx_seq_one_letter_code
_entity_poly.pdbx_strand_id
1 'polypeptide(L)' 'MRENKDREIYVSLFLQFSDRVEHGLRKALIVLLCCLILSQALMSFPVIRHLLASAEKYEGTPIRRAENR' A
#
# COMPACT_ATOMS: atom_id res chain seq x y z
N MET A 1 -13.11 -20.82 40.95
CA MET A 1 -11.68 -20.43 40.98
C MET A 1 -10.90 -20.83 39.72
N ARG A 2 -11.16 -21.96 39.04
CA ARG A 2 -10.45 -22.36 37.80
C ARG A 2 -10.68 -21.40 36.61
N GLU A 3 -11.93 -21.01 36.36
CA GLU A 3 -12.32 -20.18 35.20
C GLU A 3 -11.64 -18.80 35.13
N ASN A 4 -11.32 -18.18 36.28
CA ASN A 4 -10.59 -16.91 36.31
C ASN A 4 -9.14 -17.08 35.85
N LYS A 5 -8.50 -18.20 36.20
CA LYS A 5 -7.10 -18.47 35.87
C LYS A 5 -6.92 -18.71 34.38
N ASP A 6 -7.86 -19.42 33.75
CA ASP A 6 -7.87 -19.63 32.29
C ASP A 6 -8.09 -18.31 31.53
N ARG A 7 -8.95 -17.42 32.05
CA ARG A 7 -9.12 -16.06 31.49
C ARG A 7 -7.86 -15.22 31.59
N GLU A 8 -7.19 -15.21 32.73
CA GLU A 8 -5.94 -14.45 32.91
C GLU A 8 -4.85 -14.92 31.96
N ILE A 9 -4.70 -16.23 31.78
CA ILE A 9 -3.76 -16.81 30.81
C ILE A 9 -4.13 -16.37 29.40
N TYR A 10 -5.40 -16.48 29.00
CA TYR A 10 -5.85 -16.06 27.68
C TYR A 10 -5.59 -14.59 27.40
N VAL A 11 -5.92 -13.71 28.36
CA VAL A 11 -5.70 -12.26 28.27
C VAL A 11 -4.21 -11.94 28.14
N SER A 12 -3.35 -12.61 28.90
CA SER A 12 -1.90 -12.42 28.83
C SER A 12 -1.32 -12.84 27.47
N LEU A 13 -1.85 -13.90 26.85
CA LEU A 13 -1.46 -14.34 25.52
C LEU A 13 -1.92 -13.35 24.45
N PHE A 14 -3.17 -12.86 24.61
CA PHE A 14 -3.75 -11.89 23.69
C PHE A 14 -2.99 -10.56 23.71
N LEU A 15 -2.62 -10.06 24.89
CA LEU A 15 -1.82 -8.85 25.04
C LEU A 15 -0.45 -8.99 24.36
N GLN A 16 0.24 -10.12 24.56
CA GLN A 16 1.54 -10.36 23.92
C GLN A 16 1.43 -10.47 22.39
N PHE A 17 0.36 -11.09 21.90
CA PHE A 17 0.11 -11.17 20.47
C PHE A 17 -0.23 -9.79 19.88
N SER A 18 -1.13 -9.05 20.53
CA SER A 18 -1.56 -7.72 20.10
C SER A 18 -0.40 -6.75 20.03
N ASP A 19 0.48 -6.73 21.04
CA ASP A 19 1.64 -5.86 21.05
C ASP A 19 2.58 -6.14 19.87
N ARG A 20 2.84 -7.41 19.57
CA ARG A 20 3.67 -7.81 18.43
C ARG A 20 3.03 -7.41 17.08
N VAL A 21 1.71 -7.57 16.96
CA VAL A 21 0.96 -7.17 15.76
C VAL A 21 0.94 -5.66 15.60
N GLU A 22 0.74 -4.90 16.68
CA GLU A 22 0.73 -3.43 16.65
C GLU A 22 2.07 -2.87 16.15
N HIS A 23 3.18 -3.39 16.68
CA HIS A 23 4.52 -3.00 16.23
C HIS A 23 4.78 -3.37 14.77
N GLY A 24 4.32 -4.55 14.34
CA GLY A 24 4.41 -5.00 12.94
C GLY A 24 3.57 -4.12 12.02
N LEU A 25 2.34 -3.82 12.41
CA LEU A 25 1.39 -3.01 11.63
C LEU A 25 1.89 -1.56 11.50
N ARG A 26 2.42 -0.97 12.57
CA ARG A 26 3.04 0.36 12.53
C ARG A 26 4.20 0.42 11.54
N LYS A 27 5.10 -0.58 11.57
CA LYS A 27 6.21 -0.66 10.61
C LYS A 27 5.70 -0.85 9.18
N ALA A 28 4.72 -1.73 8.96
CA ALA A 28 4.13 -1.96 7.65
C ALA A 28 3.49 -0.68 7.08
N LEU A 29 2.80 0.10 7.91
CA LEU A 29 2.20 1.38 7.54
C LEU A 29 3.24 2.39 7.08
N ILE A 30 4.35 2.52 7.81
CA ILE A 30 5.45 3.41 7.44
C ILE A 30 6.09 2.98 6.12
N VAL A 31 6.35 1.68 5.94
CA VAL A 31 6.90 1.14 4.69
C VAL A 31 5.97 1.41 3.52
N LEU A 32 4.66 1.18 3.70
CA LEU A 32 3.66 1.41 2.67
C LEU A 32 3.54 2.88 2.30
N LEU A 33 3.59 3.78 3.29
CA LEU A 33 3.62 5.22 3.08
C LEU A 33 4.85 5.65 2.27
N CYS A 34 6.04 5.14 2.62
CA CYS A 34 7.26 5.38 1.85
C CYS A 34 7.13 4.88 0.41
N CYS A 35 6.61 3.67 0.19
CA CYS A 35 6.37 3.14 -1.16
C CYS A 35 5.39 4.01 -1.95
N LEU A 36 4.32 4.51 -1.31
CA LEU A 36 3.36 5.41 -1.96
C LEU A 36 4.03 6.73 -2.38
N ILE A 37 4.80 7.35 -1.49
CA ILE A 37 5.52 8.59 -1.80
C ILE A 37 6.51 8.36 -2.94
N LEU A 38 7.25 7.25 -2.92
CA LEU A 38 8.17 6.89 -4.00
C LEU A 38 7.41 6.71 -5.32
N SER A 39 6.29 5.99 -5.32
CA SER A 39 5.47 5.78 -6.52
C SER A 39 4.90 7.09 -7.06
N GLN A 40 4.42 7.98 -6.18
CA GLN A 40 3.93 9.30 -6.57
C GLN A 40 5.04 10.20 -7.11
N ALA A 41 6.22 10.22 -6.47
CA ALA A 41 7.39 10.95 -6.95
C ALA A 41 7.85 10.42 -8.32
N LEU A 42 7.86 9.10 -8.48
CA LEU A 42 8.19 8.41 -9.73
C LEU A 42 7.23 8.83 -10.85
N MET A 43 5.92 8.89 -10.57
CA MET A 43 4.90 9.35 -11.51
C MET A 43 4.98 10.87 -11.80
N SER A 44 5.51 11.66 -10.87
CA SER A 44 5.68 13.11 -11.05
C SER A 44 6.78 13.44 -12.07
N PHE A 45 7.67 12.50 -12.40
CA PHE A 45 8.64 12.70 -13.47
C PHE A 45 8.02 12.40 -14.85
N PRO A 46 7.97 13.39 -15.77
CA PRO A 46 7.40 13.20 -17.12
C PRO A 46 8.15 12.15 -17.96
N VAL A 47 9.37 11.76 -17.56
CA VAL A 47 10.18 10.71 -18.21
C VAL A 47 9.53 9.33 -18.07
N ILE A 48 8.94 9.03 -16.92
CA ILE A 48 8.28 7.73 -16.67
C ILE A 48 6.89 7.73 -17.28
N ARG A 49 6.23 8.89 -17.31
CA ARG A 49 5.04 9.10 -18.12
C ARG A 49 5.32 8.83 -19.60
N HIS A 50 6.50 9.16 -20.11
CA HIS A 50 6.86 8.86 -21.50
C HIS A 50 7.15 7.36 -21.76
N LEU A 51 7.68 6.65 -20.77
CA LEU A 51 7.87 5.19 -20.82
C LEU A 51 6.53 4.44 -20.69
N LEU A 52 5.63 4.87 -19.80
CA LEU A 52 4.25 4.37 -19.72
C LEU A 52 3.44 4.78 -20.96
N ALA A 53 3.62 5.99 -21.50
CA ALA A 53 3.02 6.40 -22.77
C ALA A 53 3.55 5.59 -23.96
N SER A 54 4.77 5.02 -23.84
CA SER A 54 5.24 4.03 -24.80
C SER A 54 4.53 2.68 -24.64
N ALA A 55 3.96 2.37 -23.46
CA ALA A 55 3.04 1.26 -23.27
C ALA A 55 1.63 1.56 -23.84
N GLU A 56 1.23 2.83 -23.93
CA GLU A 56 0.05 3.30 -24.68
C GLU A 56 0.09 2.88 -26.17
N LYS A 57 1.30 2.69 -26.74
CA LYS A 57 1.47 2.11 -28.09
C LYS A 57 0.90 0.69 -28.21
N TYR A 58 0.79 -0.03 -27.09
CA TYR A 58 0.20 -1.37 -27.00
C TYR A 58 -1.26 -1.35 -26.53
N GLU A 59 -1.83 -0.19 -26.18
CA GLU A 59 -3.17 -0.07 -25.58
C GLU A 59 -4.31 0.06 -26.61
N GLY A 60 -4.01 0.04 -27.92
CA GLY A 60 -5.03 -0.04 -28.97
C GLY A 60 -5.60 1.33 -29.35
N THR A 61 -5.29 1.76 -30.59
CA THR A 61 -5.83 2.90 -31.33
C THR A 61 -5.99 4.23 -30.57
N PRO A 62 -5.15 5.26 -30.86
CA PRO A 62 -5.40 6.60 -30.34
C PRO A 62 -6.75 7.10 -30.86
N ILE A 63 -7.70 7.41 -29.96
CA ILE A 63 -8.88 8.19 -30.33
C ILE A 63 -8.40 9.61 -30.58
N ARG A 64 -7.98 9.84 -31.82
CA ARG A 64 -7.73 11.15 -32.42
C ARG A 64 -9.06 11.92 -32.32
N ARG A 65 -9.24 12.67 -31.23
CA ARG A 65 -10.34 13.63 -31.12
C ARG A 65 -10.14 14.59 -32.28
N ALA A 66 -11.04 14.51 -33.26
CA ALA A 66 -11.03 15.40 -34.40
C ALA A 66 -11.04 16.84 -33.89
N GLU A 67 -9.90 17.50 -34.03
CA GLU A 67 -9.77 18.94 -33.91
C GLU A 67 -10.52 19.52 -35.11
N ASN A 68 -11.82 19.72 -34.94
CA ASN A 68 -12.58 20.62 -35.80
C ASN A 68 -12.25 22.05 -35.34
N ARG A 69 -11.28 22.67 -36.00
CA ARG A 69 -11.32 24.11 -36.25
C ARG A 69 -10.59 24.50 -37.51
#